data_AF-U5LI07-F1
#
_entry.id   AF-U5LI07-F1
#
_cell.length_a   1.000
_cell.length_b   1.000
_cell.length_c   1.000
_cell.angle_alpha   90.00
_cell.angle_beta   90.00
_cell.angle_gamma   90.00
#
_symmetry.space_group_name_H-M   'P 1'
#
loop_
_entity.id
_entity.type
_entity.pdbx_description
1 polymer ?
#
loop_
_entity_poly.entity_id
_entity_poly.type
_entity_poly.pdbx_seq_one_letter_code
_entity_poly.pdbx_strand_id
1 'polypeptide(L)' 'MKIKAGSWAMLSPQDKFLLLKIISERSKHTDHE' A
#
# COMPACT_ATOMS: atom_id res chain seq x y z
N MET A 1 16.44 2.65 -4.70
CA MET A 1 16.86 3.42 -3.49
C MET A 1 16.95 2.45 -2.32
N LYS A 2 18.05 2.43 -1.55
CA LYS A 2 18.12 1.68 -0.29
C LYS A 2 17.70 2.63 0.84
N ILE A 3 16.55 2.39 1.46
CA ILE A 3 16.09 3.19 2.62
C ILE A 3 16.94 2.78 3.82
N LYS A 4 17.46 3.76 4.57
CA LYS A 4 18.27 3.50 5.78
C LYS A 4 17.37 3.06 6.93
N ALA A 5 17.88 2.18 7.79
CA ALA A 5 17.20 1.79 9.02
C ALA A 5 16.91 3.02 9.89
N GLY A 6 15.71 3.08 10.47
CA GLY A 6 15.25 4.22 11.28
C GLY A 6 14.87 5.47 10.47
N SER A 7 14.92 5.43 9.15
CA SER A 7 14.52 6.53 8.28
C SER A 7 13.17 6.25 7.62
N TRP A 8 12.41 7.31 7.39
CA TRP A 8 11.19 7.26 6.58
C TRP A 8 11.49 7.75 5.17
N ALA A 9 10.82 7.15 4.19
CA ALA A 9 10.86 7.62 2.81
C ALA A 9 9.43 7.76 2.28
N MET A 10 9.23 8.75 1.42
CA MET A 10 8.00 8.91 0.68
C MET A 10 7.82 7.73 -0.28
N LEU A 11 6.62 7.15 -0.32
CA LEU A 11 6.30 6.09 -1.28
C LEU A 11 6.33 6.61 -2.71
N SER A 12 6.81 5.77 -3.64
CA SER A 12 6.70 6.06 -5.06
C SER A 12 5.23 6.04 -5.50
N PRO A 13 4.87 6.69 -6.63
CA PRO A 13 3.53 6.59 -7.19
C PRO A 13 3.07 5.14 -7.41
N GLN A 14 3.99 4.24 -7.81
CA GLN A 14 3.70 2.83 -8.05
C GLN A 14 3.36 2.09 -6.75
N ASP A 15 4.13 2.33 -5.67
CA ASP A 15 3.87 1.73 -4.36
C ASP A 15 2.51 2.17 -3.80
N LYS A 16 2.17 3.45 -3.97
CA LYS A 16 0.87 4.00 -3.57
C LYS A 16 -0.28 3.30 -4.32
N PHE A 17 -0.15 3.14 -5.63
CA PHE A 17 -1.17 2.47 -6.43
C PHE A 17 -1.38 1.00 -6.01
N LEU A 18 -0.29 0.28 -5.75
CA LEU A 18 -0.35 -1.11 -5.27
C LEU A 18 -1.08 -1.21 -3.93
N LEU A 19 -0.74 -0.35 -2.96
CA LEU A 19 -1.40 -0.33 -1.65
C LEU A 19 -2.90 -0.04 -1.78
N LEU A 20 -3.29 0.94 -2.60
CA LEU A 20 -4.70 1.27 -2.84
C LEU A 20 -5.46 0.08 -3.46
N LYS A 21 -4.84 -0.64 -4.40
CA LYS A 21 -5.43 -1.86 -4.98
C LYS A 21 -5.65 -2.93 -3.92
N ILE A 22 -4.66 -3.20 -3.07
CA ILE A 22 -4.76 -4.22 -2.01
C ILE A 22 -5.88 -3.86 -1.02
N ILE A 23 -5.97 -2.59 -0.63
CA ILE A 23 -7.02 -2.11 0.28
C ILE A 23 -8.39 -2.32 -0.38
N SER A 24 -8.56 -1.89 -1.63
CA SER A 24 -9.83 -2.03 -2.36
C SER A 24 -10.28 -3.48 -2.48
N GLU A 25 -9.38 -4.41 -2.80
CA GLU A 25 -9.70 -5.83 -2.91
C GLU A 25 -10.09 -6.45 -1.56
N ARG A 26 -9.45 -6.03 -0.47
CA ARG A 26 -9.82 -6.48 0.88
C ARG A 26 -11.18 -5.94 1.32
N SER A 27 -11.46 -4.67 1.05
CA SER A 27 -12.75 -4.06 1.40
C SER A 27 -13.92 -4.81 0.77
N LYS A 28 -13.82 -5.17 -0.52
CA LYS A 28 -14.86 -5.94 -1.23
C LYS A 28 -15.18 -7.30 -0.60
N HIS A 29 -14.20 -7.94 0.05
CA HIS A 29 -14.43 -9.22 0.73
C HIS A 29 -15.18 -9.09 2.05
N THR A 30 -15.08 -7.93 2.71
CA THR A 30 -15.76 -7.64 3.98
C THR A 30 -17.24 -7.29 3.81
N ASP A 31 -17.65 -6.82 2.63
CA ASP A 31 -19.06 -6.46 2.35
C ASP A 31 -19.92 -7.67 1.92
N HIS A 32 -19.32 -8.88 1.87
CA HIS A 32 -19.94 -10.12 1.41
C HIS A 32 -20.08 -11.21 2.50
N GLU A 33 -19.97 -10.87 3.78
CA GLU A 33 -20.34 -11.74 4.92
C GLU A 33 -21.67 -11.34 5.57
#